data_AF-A0A9E3QV50-F1
#
_entry.id   AF-A0A9E3QV50-F1
#
_cell.length_a   1.000
_cell.length_b   1.000
_cell.length_c   1.000
_cell.angle_alpha   90.00
_cell.angle_beta   90.00
_cell.angle_gamma   90.00
#
_symmetry.space_group_name_H-M   'P 1'
#
loop_
_entity.id
_entity.type
_entity.pdbx_description
1 polymer ?
#
loop_
_entity_poly.entity_id
_entity_poly.type
_entity_poly.pdbx_seq_one_letter_code
_entity_poly.pdbx_strand_id
1 'polypeptide(L)'
;MTTEREAAKRALRALGLQGPDVYWAELIPVVETAWADGVVQPNERALLDAYVETVAAWLNACCQVPLFSVRQGRAVLERLLEARLPPHRRWAALRALRALTADTRAGLQTRARVLEWAEAVAAVDGRPVWDARELFWIQALRSNLPLAQ
;
A
#
# COMPACT_ATOMS: atom_id res chain seq x y z
N MET A 1 -5.80 13.07 18.80
CA MET A 1 -5.53 11.85 17.99
C MET A 1 -6.72 11.38 17.14
N THR A 2 -7.97 11.55 17.58
CA THR A 2 -9.19 11.16 16.80
C THR A 2 -9.41 11.98 15.52
N THR A 3 -8.98 13.24 15.46
CA THR A 3 -9.19 14.12 14.30
C THR A 3 -8.35 13.74 13.08
N GLU A 4 -7.07 13.40 13.26
CA GLU A 4 -6.15 13.09 12.17
C GLU A 4 -6.45 11.72 11.54
N ARG A 5 -6.74 10.70 12.37
CA ARG A 5 -7.14 9.37 11.89
C ARG A 5 -8.46 9.43 11.11
N GLU A 6 -9.45 10.18 11.58
CA GLU A 6 -10.72 10.35 10.84
C GLU A 6 -10.54 11.18 9.56
N ALA A 7 -9.66 12.19 9.56
CA ALA A 7 -9.29 12.90 8.35
C ALA A 7 -8.62 11.97 7.32
N ALA A 8 -7.73 11.08 7.77
CA ALA A 8 -7.11 10.06 6.92
C ALA A 8 -8.13 9.09 6.31
N LYS A 9 -9.08 8.59 7.12
CA LYS A 9 -10.18 7.76 6.61
C LYS A 9 -11.02 8.50 5.57
N ARG A 10 -11.32 9.80 5.78
CA ARG A 10 -12.03 10.62 4.78
C ARG A 10 -11.23 10.78 3.50
N ALA A 11 -9.92 11.00 3.60
CA ALA A 11 -9.05 11.09 2.43
C ALA A 11 -9.04 9.79 1.62
N LEU A 12 -8.96 8.63 2.27
CA LEU A 12 -9.03 7.33 1.58
C LEU A 12 -10.40 7.06 0.95
N ARG A 13 -11.48 7.50 1.59
CA ARG A 13 -12.83 7.45 0.98
C ARG A 13 -12.91 8.29 -0.29
N ALA A 14 -12.27 9.46 -0.32
CA ALA A 14 -12.17 10.28 -1.53
C ALA A 14 -11.35 9.62 -2.66
N LEU A 15 -10.55 8.60 -2.33
CA LEU A 15 -9.86 7.73 -3.29
C LEU A 15 -10.68 6.50 -3.69
N GLY A 16 -11.92 6.37 -3.24
CA GLY A 16 -12.80 5.24 -3.56
C GLY A 16 -12.73 4.07 -2.58
N LEU A 17 -11.97 4.16 -1.49
CA LEU A 17 -11.94 3.12 -0.45
C LEU A 17 -13.06 3.34 0.57
N GLN A 18 -14.14 2.55 0.48
CA GLN A 18 -15.31 2.67 1.35
C GLN A 18 -15.38 1.55 2.39
N GLY A 19 -15.95 1.85 3.57
CA GLY A 19 -16.19 0.86 4.61
C GLY A 19 -14.89 0.10 5.01
N PRO A 20 -14.88 -1.24 4.98
CA PRO A 20 -13.69 -2.03 5.29
C PRO A 20 -12.52 -1.86 4.30
N ASP A 21 -12.76 -1.32 3.10
CA ASP A 21 -11.73 -1.15 2.07
C ASP A 21 -10.60 -0.22 2.53
N VAL A 22 -10.88 0.65 3.49
CA VAL A 22 -9.91 1.56 4.12
C VAL A 22 -8.71 0.80 4.73
N TYR A 23 -8.91 -0.42 5.20
CA TYR A 23 -7.82 -1.23 5.77
C TYR A 23 -6.88 -1.81 4.73
N TRP A 24 -7.28 -1.81 3.45
CA TRP A 24 -6.45 -2.22 2.32
C TRP A 24 -5.67 -1.04 1.72
N ALA A 25 -5.69 0.12 2.36
CA ALA A 25 -4.96 1.30 1.89
C ALA A 25 -3.44 1.09 1.78
N GLU A 26 -2.90 0.07 2.44
CA GLU A 26 -1.50 -0.35 2.29
C GLU A 26 -1.16 -0.89 0.88
N LEU A 27 -2.17 -1.30 0.08
CA LEU A 27 -1.96 -1.69 -1.32
C LEU A 27 -1.61 -0.50 -2.23
N ILE A 28 -2.11 0.70 -1.92
CA ILE A 28 -1.92 1.90 -2.76
C ILE A 28 -0.43 2.16 -3.06
N PRO A 29 0.45 2.33 -2.07
CA PRO A 29 1.87 2.60 -2.34
C PRO A 29 2.55 1.52 -3.18
N VAL A 30 2.22 0.25 -2.96
CA VAL A 30 2.84 -0.86 -3.69
C VAL A 30 2.36 -0.92 -5.15
N VAL A 31 1.08 -0.65 -5.39
CA VAL A 31 0.51 -0.51 -6.74
C VAL A 31 1.13 0.68 -7.48
N GLU A 32 1.35 1.80 -6.81
CA GLU A 32 1.99 2.97 -7.45
C GLU A 32 3.46 2.72 -7.80
N THR A 33 4.16 1.87 -7.04
CA THR A 33 5.50 1.41 -7.41
C THR A 33 5.47 0.56 -8.68
N ALA A 34 4.53 -0.39 -8.81
CA ALA A 34 4.35 -1.18 -10.04
C ALA A 34 4.01 -0.32 -11.27
N TRP A 35 3.42 0.86 -11.06
CA TRP A 35 3.09 1.81 -12.14
C TRP A 35 4.22 2.81 -12.46
N ALA A 36 5.38 2.71 -11.79
CA ALA A 36 6.44 3.72 -11.88
C ALA A 36 6.98 3.91 -13.30
N ASP A 37 7.15 2.82 -14.05
CA ASP A 37 7.60 2.82 -15.43
C ASP A 37 6.45 3.12 -16.43
N GLY A 38 5.21 2.96 -15.99
CA GLY A 38 3.98 3.20 -16.74
C GLY A 38 3.33 1.93 -17.29
N VAL A 39 3.82 0.73 -16.98
CA VAL A 39 3.25 -0.56 -17.37
C VAL A 39 3.47 -1.59 -16.27
N VAL A 40 2.39 -2.13 -15.69
CA VAL A 40 2.51 -3.24 -14.73
C VAL A 40 2.81 -4.54 -15.46
N GLN A 41 3.95 -5.15 -15.16
CA GLN A 41 4.42 -6.40 -15.75
C GLN A 41 3.75 -7.63 -15.09
N PRO A 42 3.67 -8.79 -15.78
CA PRO A 42 3.03 -9.99 -15.22
C PRO A 42 3.62 -10.49 -13.90
N ASN A 43 4.94 -10.38 -13.71
CA ASN A 43 5.65 -10.72 -12.48
C ASN A 43 5.29 -9.77 -11.34
N GLU A 44 5.25 -8.46 -11.59
CA GLU A 44 4.81 -7.46 -10.61
C GLU A 44 3.36 -7.69 -10.20
N ARG A 45 2.51 -8.03 -11.18
CA ARG A 45 1.12 -8.38 -10.94
C ARG A 45 0.99 -9.60 -10.03
N ALA A 46 1.76 -10.66 -10.26
CA ALA A 46 1.77 -11.84 -9.40
C ALA A 46 2.23 -11.51 -7.97
N LEU A 47 3.20 -10.60 -7.81
CA LEU A 47 3.63 -10.09 -6.51
C LEU A 47 2.53 -9.27 -5.81
N LEU A 48 1.80 -8.43 -6.54
CA LEU A 48 0.66 -7.69 -5.98
C LEU A 48 -0.45 -8.64 -5.50
N ASP A 49 -0.75 -9.70 -6.26
CA ASP A 49 -1.72 -10.72 -5.86
C ASP A 49 -1.26 -11.48 -4.61
N ALA A 50 0.03 -11.83 -4.50
CA ALA A 50 0.61 -12.44 -3.31
C ALA A 50 0.61 -11.47 -2.10
N TYR A 51 0.80 -10.18 -2.36
CA TYR A 51 0.73 -9.16 -1.30
C TYR A 51 -0.69 -9.10 -0.72
N VAL A 52 -1.73 -9.12 -1.56
CA VAL A 52 -3.12 -9.16 -1.10
C VAL A 52 -3.37 -10.30 -0.11
N GLU A 53 -2.84 -11.50 -0.38
CA GLU A 53 -2.97 -12.66 0.51
C GLU A 53 -2.28 -12.41 1.85
N THR A 54 -1.09 -11.80 1.81
CA THR A 54 -0.33 -11.41 3.00
C THR A 54 -1.09 -10.37 3.85
N VAL A 55 -1.67 -9.35 3.21
CA VAL A 55 -2.47 -8.33 3.91
C VAL A 55 -3.72 -8.94 4.53
N ALA A 56 -4.41 -9.82 3.81
CA ALA A 56 -5.61 -10.50 4.31
C ALA A 56 -5.29 -11.32 5.57
N ALA A 57 -4.22 -12.12 5.52
CA ALA A 57 -3.77 -12.94 6.66
C ALA A 57 -3.40 -12.06 7.85
N TRP A 58 -2.65 -10.97 7.62
CA TRP A 58 -2.29 -10.02 8.67
C TRP A 58 -3.49 -9.36 9.34
N LEU A 59 -4.42 -8.80 8.55
CA LEU A 59 -5.60 -8.12 9.08
C LEU A 59 -6.47 -9.08 9.90
N ASN A 60 -6.66 -10.31 9.43
CA ASN A 60 -7.38 -11.35 10.17
C ASN A 60 -6.67 -11.74 11.47
N ALA A 61 -5.33 -11.84 11.46
CA ALA A 61 -4.55 -12.10 12.67
C ALA A 61 -4.68 -10.97 13.70
N CYS A 62 -4.70 -9.71 13.26
CA CYS A 62 -4.95 -8.56 14.14
C CYS A 62 -6.36 -8.58 14.76
N CYS A 63 -7.36 -9.05 14.02
CA CYS A 63 -8.73 -9.14 14.51
C CYS A 63 -9.06 -10.43 15.26
N GLN A 64 -8.21 -11.45 15.17
CA GLN A 64 -8.45 -12.81 15.67
C GLN A 64 -9.71 -13.50 15.08
N VAL A 65 -10.21 -12.98 13.96
CA VAL A 65 -11.39 -13.47 13.24
C VAL A 65 -11.24 -13.25 11.72
N PRO A 66 -11.83 -14.11 10.86
CA PRO A 66 -11.68 -14.03 9.41
C PRO A 66 -12.61 -12.96 8.78
N LEU A 67 -12.37 -11.69 9.08
CA LEU A 67 -13.16 -10.56 8.56
C LEU A 67 -12.76 -10.11 7.15
N PHE A 68 -11.52 -10.39 6.74
CA PHE A 68 -10.93 -9.90 5.51
C PHE A 68 -10.70 -11.07 4.55
N SER A 69 -11.36 -11.03 3.38
CA SER A 69 -11.21 -12.08 2.36
C SER A 69 -10.21 -11.67 1.28
N VAL A 70 -9.45 -12.63 0.76
CA VAL A 70 -8.57 -12.44 -0.40
C VAL A 70 -9.36 -11.92 -1.60
N ARG A 71 -10.60 -12.41 -1.80
CA ARG A 71 -11.50 -11.93 -2.87
C ARG A 71 -11.76 -10.43 -2.77
N GLN A 72 -12.02 -9.92 -1.57
CA GLN A 72 -12.22 -8.48 -1.36
C GLN A 72 -10.93 -7.72 -1.64
N GLY A 73 -9.79 -8.19 -1.12
CA GLY A 73 -8.49 -7.54 -1.37
C GLY A 73 -8.15 -7.47 -2.86
N ARG A 74 -8.41 -8.54 -3.63
CA ARG A 74 -8.22 -8.55 -5.09
C ARG A 74 -9.15 -7.55 -5.79
N ALA A 75 -10.41 -7.45 -5.35
CA ALA A 75 -11.32 -6.43 -5.89
C ALA A 75 -10.86 -5.00 -5.59
N VAL A 76 -10.21 -4.75 -4.44
CA VAL A 76 -9.57 -3.45 -4.16
C VAL A 76 -8.37 -3.25 -5.08
N LEU A 77 -7.52 -4.27 -5.24
CA LEU A 77 -6.35 -4.25 -6.11
C LEU A 77 -6.71 -3.88 -7.55
N GLU A 78 -7.72 -4.54 -8.16
CA GLU A 78 -8.15 -4.22 -9.52
C GLU A 78 -8.56 -2.75 -9.65
N ARG A 79 -9.36 -2.24 -8.71
CA ARG A 79 -9.79 -0.83 -8.75
C ARG A 79 -8.60 0.13 -8.66
N LEU A 80 -7.58 -0.20 -7.87
CA LEU A 80 -6.37 0.63 -7.77
C LEU A 80 -5.55 0.59 -9.07
N LEU A 81 -5.44 -0.59 -9.69
CA LEU A 81 -4.75 -0.77 -10.97
C LEU A 81 -5.46 -0.01 -12.10
N GLU A 82 -6.79 -0.04 -12.14
CA GLU A 82 -7.61 0.67 -13.12
C GLU A 82 -7.59 2.19 -12.92
N ALA A 83 -7.66 2.65 -11.67
CA ALA A 83 -7.83 4.08 -11.35
C ALA A 83 -6.60 4.93 -11.69
N ARG A 84 -5.39 4.35 -11.63
CA ARG A 84 -4.08 5.01 -11.84
C ARG A 84 -4.03 6.42 -11.23
N LEU A 85 -3.74 6.51 -9.93
CA LEU A 85 -3.93 7.77 -9.20
C LEU A 85 -3.07 8.91 -9.76
N PRO A 86 -3.63 10.12 -9.96
CA PRO A 86 -2.82 11.28 -10.29
C PRO A 86 -1.88 11.65 -9.13
N PRO A 87 -0.74 12.34 -9.39
CA PRO A 87 0.30 12.57 -8.39
C PRO A 87 -0.20 13.15 -7.05
N HIS A 88 -1.11 14.13 -7.09
CA HIS A 88 -1.66 14.74 -5.86
C HIS A 88 -2.46 13.74 -5.00
N ARG A 89 -3.13 12.76 -5.61
CA ARG A 89 -3.87 11.70 -4.91
C ARG A 89 -2.93 10.64 -4.33
N ARG A 90 -1.81 10.34 -4.99
CA ARG A 90 -0.75 9.47 -4.45
C ARG A 90 -0.21 10.02 -3.12
N TRP A 91 0.15 11.31 -3.11
CA TRP A 91 0.62 11.97 -1.89
C TRP A 91 -0.43 12.02 -0.79
N ALA A 92 -1.70 12.23 -1.15
CA ALA A 92 -2.80 12.18 -0.18
C ALA A 92 -2.94 10.79 0.44
N ALA A 93 -2.81 9.72 -0.36
CA ALA A 93 -2.83 8.35 0.11
C ALA A 93 -1.69 8.04 1.08
N LEU A 94 -0.46 8.45 0.75
CA LEU A 94 0.71 8.24 1.62
C LEU A 94 0.55 8.94 2.97
N ARG A 95 0.09 10.19 2.97
CA ARG A 95 -0.19 10.92 4.22
C ARG A 95 -1.30 10.25 5.03
N ALA A 96 -2.36 9.80 4.37
CA ALA A 96 -3.45 9.09 5.04
C ALA A 96 -2.97 7.76 5.64
N LEU A 97 -2.14 7.01 4.92
CA LEU A 97 -1.56 5.76 5.41
C LEU A 97 -0.62 6.00 6.61
N ARG A 98 0.21 7.03 6.58
CA ARG A 98 1.05 7.44 7.72
C ARG A 98 0.20 7.72 8.97
N ALA A 99 -0.85 8.53 8.80
CA ALA A 99 -1.78 8.87 9.88
C ALA A 99 -2.57 7.65 10.40
N LEU A 100 -2.90 6.70 9.53
CA LEU A 100 -3.57 5.44 9.93
C LEU A 100 -2.64 4.48 10.67
N THR A 101 -1.37 4.44 10.26
CA THR A 101 -0.42 3.49 10.83
C THR A 101 0.02 3.92 12.22
N ALA A 102 0.09 5.23 12.53
CA ALA A 102 0.56 5.74 13.83
C ALA A 102 1.94 5.19 14.26
N ASP A 103 2.59 5.82 15.23
CA ASP A 103 3.91 5.38 15.70
C ASP A 103 3.77 4.29 16.78
N THR A 104 2.99 3.27 16.44
CA THR A 104 2.79 2.06 17.24
C THR A 104 3.59 0.90 16.63
N ARG A 105 3.87 -0.14 17.41
CA ARG A 105 4.54 -1.35 16.89
C ARG A 105 3.82 -1.93 15.67
N ALA A 106 2.50 -2.06 15.73
CA ALA A 106 1.69 -2.54 14.61
C ALA A 106 1.75 -1.60 13.40
N GLY A 107 1.72 -0.29 13.65
CA GLY A 107 1.90 0.74 12.62
C GLY A 107 3.21 0.64 11.87
N LEU A 108 4.31 0.53 12.62
CA LEU A 108 5.65 0.38 12.08
C LEU A 108 5.80 -0.92 11.29
N GLN A 109 5.20 -2.02 11.76
CA GLN A 109 5.15 -3.29 11.03
C GLN A 109 4.40 -3.17 9.71
N THR A 110 3.26 -2.45 9.67
CA THR A 110 2.56 -2.17 8.40
C THR A 110 3.45 -1.35 7.46
N ARG A 111 4.11 -0.30 7.94
CA ARG A 111 5.01 0.52 7.09
C ARG A 111 6.19 -0.30 6.56
N ALA A 112 6.78 -1.15 7.39
CA ALA A 112 7.89 -2.03 6.99
C ALA A 112 7.45 -2.99 5.89
N ARG A 113 6.30 -3.64 6.06
CA ARG A 113 5.73 -4.54 5.05
C ARG A 113 5.44 -3.81 3.74
N VAL A 114 4.87 -2.62 3.79
CA VAL A 114 4.62 -1.80 2.59
C VAL A 114 5.92 -1.53 1.83
N LEU A 115 6.98 -1.16 2.54
CA LEU A 115 8.29 -0.90 1.92
C LEU A 115 8.90 -2.17 1.34
N GLU A 116 8.87 -3.28 2.08
CA GLU A 116 9.36 -4.57 1.62
C GLU A 116 8.67 -5.02 0.33
N TRP A 117 7.33 -4.93 0.27
CA TRP A 117 6.59 -5.32 -0.92
C TRP A 117 6.75 -4.33 -2.08
N ALA A 118 6.88 -3.04 -1.81
CA ALA A 118 7.22 -2.06 -2.85
C ALA A 118 8.60 -2.36 -3.47
N GLU A 119 9.59 -2.69 -2.65
CA GLU A 119 10.93 -3.06 -3.11
C GLU A 119 10.91 -4.38 -3.89
N ALA A 120 10.12 -5.36 -3.43
CA ALA A 120 9.96 -6.64 -4.12
C ALA A 120 9.29 -6.48 -5.49
N VAL A 121 8.25 -5.65 -5.58
CA VAL A 121 7.57 -5.34 -6.85
C VAL A 121 8.52 -4.68 -7.84
N ALA A 122 9.32 -3.71 -7.40
CA ALA A 122 10.31 -3.05 -8.25
C ALA A 122 11.56 -3.91 -8.52
N ALA A 123 11.68 -5.11 -7.95
CA ALA A 123 12.84 -5.97 -8.15
C ALA A 123 12.63 -6.86 -9.39
N VAL A 124 13.68 -6.95 -10.22
CA VAL A 124 13.74 -7.89 -11.35
C VAL A 124 14.51 -9.12 -10.89
N ASP A 125 13.90 -10.30 -10.97
CA ASP A 125 14.48 -11.59 -10.54
C ASP A 125 15.06 -11.57 -9.11
N GLY A 126 14.44 -10.82 -8.20
CA GLY A 126 14.90 -10.68 -6.82
C GLY A 126 16.18 -9.85 -6.65
N ARG A 127 16.64 -9.15 -7.70
CA ARG A 127 17.74 -8.20 -7.65
C ARG A 127 17.20 -6.77 -7.74
N PRO A 128 17.76 -5.82 -6.97
CA PRO A 128 17.37 -4.41 -7.06
C PRO A 128 17.95 -3.81 -8.35
N VAL A 129 17.28 -4.05 -9.47
CA VAL A 129 17.57 -3.39 -10.75
C VAL A 129 16.56 -2.26 -10.90
N TRP A 130 16.66 -1.26 -10.03
CA TRP A 130 15.73 -0.14 -10.06
C TRP A 130 16.12 0.86 -11.12
N ASP A 131 15.18 1.20 -11.99
CA ASP A 131 15.32 2.39 -12.80
C ASP A 131 15.19 3.67 -11.93
N ALA A 132 15.50 4.84 -12.51
CA ALA A 132 15.47 6.09 -11.77
C ALA A 132 14.07 6.45 -11.22
N ARG A 133 12.99 5.94 -11.83
CA ARG A 133 11.60 6.21 -11.44
C ARG A 133 11.18 5.32 -10.28
N GLU A 134 11.53 4.05 -10.32
CA GLU A 134 11.30 3.09 -9.23
C GLU A 134 12.08 3.51 -7.98
N LEU A 135 13.37 3.87 -8.15
CA LEU A 135 14.19 4.37 -7.06
C LEU A 135 13.60 5.65 -6.44
N PHE A 136 13.12 6.57 -7.29
CA PHE A 136 12.42 7.77 -6.81
C PHE A 136 11.20 7.40 -5.95
N TRP A 137 10.38 6.46 -6.39
CA TRP A 137 9.22 6.01 -5.64
C TRP A 137 9.58 5.34 -4.32
N ILE A 138 10.55 4.43 -4.31
CA ILE A 138 11.03 3.77 -3.09
C ILE A 138 11.54 4.82 -2.09
N GLN A 139 12.32 5.80 -2.54
CA GLN A 139 12.82 6.88 -1.68
C GLN A 139 11.69 7.78 -1.16
N ALA A 140 10.71 8.08 -2.01
CA ALA A 140 9.50 8.81 -1.61
C ALA A 140 8.73 8.05 -0.54
N LEU A 141 8.55 6.73 -0.68
CA LEU A 141 7.90 5.89 0.31
C LEU A 141 8.67 5.90 1.63
N ARG A 142 9.99 5.67 1.61
CA ARG A 142 10.84 5.69 2.83
C ARG A 142 10.75 7.02 3.57
N SER A 143 10.72 8.14 2.83
CA SER A 143 10.62 9.49 3.41
C SER A 143 9.25 9.77 4.01
N ASN A 144 8.18 9.19 3.47
CA ASN A 144 6.80 9.46 3.89
C ASN A 144 6.22 8.41 4.85
N LEU A 145 6.81 7.21 4.91
CA LEU A 145 6.43 6.11 5.78
C LEU A 145 7.64 5.68 6.62
N PRO A 146 8.15 6.55 7.52
CA PRO A 146 9.34 6.24 8.28
C PRO A 146 9.13 5.02 9.17
N LEU A 147 10.09 4.09 9.09
CA LEU A 147 10.35 3.08 10.12
C LEU A 147 11.08 3.82 11.25
N ALA A 148 10.76 3.51 12.51
CA ALA A 148 11.21 4.30 13.67
C ALA A 148 12.71 4.68 13.62
N GLN A 149 13.02 5.90 14.06
CA GLN A 149 14.41 6.39 14.21
C GLN A 149 15.11 5.69 15.37
#